data_AF-A0A369XJY1-F1
#
_entry.id   AF-A0A369XJY1-F1
#
_cell.length_a   1.000
_cell.length_b   1.000
_cell.length_c   1.000
_cell.angle_alpha   90.00
_cell.angle_beta   90.00
_cell.angle_gamma   90.00
#
_symmetry.space_group_name_H-M   'P 1'
#
loop_
_entity.id
_entity.type
_entity.pdbx_description
1 polymer ?
#
loop_
_entity_poly.entity_id
_entity_poly.type
_entity_poly.pdbx_seq_one_letter_code
_entity_poly.pdbx_strand_id
1 'polypeptide(L)'
;MAKQLLIYETAVPVSATRHAGVSLEGSDSYAFSAAINAVPLMAVEFPRATAEYAVVFAADGDELMPVVILGIRNEQNLYLAPDGHWKADYIPAFIRRYPFVFASTADGKSLTLCIDESHPGVNREGRGDALFGDDGKPTPYVDKVLEFLKDYQAQFERTRVFGRRLKDLGLLEPMQATVSTPKGEKLSLRGFMVVGRDKLRALSGETLQQLVKSDELELLYLHLASLRNFNTVKDRLVGTLADEQPAADAS
;
A
#
# COMPACT_ATOMS: atom_id res chain seq x y z
N MET A 1 -10.56 -11.50 5.74
CA MET A 1 -10.08 -11.78 4.36
C MET A 1 -8.65 -11.31 4.27
N ALA A 2 -7.75 -12.05 3.62
CA ALA A 2 -6.36 -11.63 3.50
C ALA A 2 -6.30 -10.22 2.86
N LYS A 3 -5.71 -9.23 3.56
CA LYS A 3 -5.52 -7.83 3.07
C LYS A 3 -4.95 -7.76 1.65
N GLN A 4 -4.29 -8.81 1.20
CA GLN A 4 -3.78 -8.93 -0.16
C GLN A 4 -4.87 -8.87 -1.25
N LEU A 5 -6.15 -9.09 -0.94
CA LEU A 5 -7.24 -9.05 -1.92
C LEU A 5 -8.04 -7.74 -1.94
N LEU A 6 -7.66 -6.72 -1.14
CA LEU A 6 -8.42 -5.47 -1.00
C LEU A 6 -8.65 -4.68 -2.31
N ILE A 7 -7.81 -4.89 -3.33
CA ILE A 7 -7.85 -4.18 -4.62
C ILE A 7 -8.25 -5.08 -5.80
N TYR A 8 -8.65 -6.32 -5.54
CA TYR A 8 -8.93 -7.31 -6.59
C TYR A 8 -10.42 -7.62 -6.62
N GLU A 9 -11.03 -7.52 -7.79
CA GLU A 9 -12.42 -7.92 -8.01
C GLU A 9 -12.50 -9.41 -8.36
N THR A 10 -11.74 -9.84 -9.38
CA THR A 10 -11.79 -11.23 -9.89
C THR A 10 -10.39 -11.76 -10.25
N ALA A 11 -9.57 -12.04 -9.24
CA ALA A 11 -8.26 -12.64 -9.44
C ALA A 11 -8.37 -14.13 -9.86
N VAL A 12 -7.91 -14.46 -11.07
CA VAL A 12 -7.91 -15.83 -11.63
C VAL A 12 -6.50 -16.31 -11.98
N PRO A 13 -6.19 -17.62 -11.91
CA PRO A 13 -4.88 -18.15 -12.27
C PRO A 13 -4.50 -17.84 -13.72
N VAL A 14 -3.29 -17.32 -13.91
CA VAL A 14 -2.70 -17.11 -15.24
C VAL A 14 -2.33 -18.47 -15.85
N SER A 15 -2.81 -18.72 -17.06
CA SER A 15 -2.57 -19.96 -17.80
C SER A 15 -2.60 -19.73 -19.30
N ALA A 16 -1.80 -20.49 -20.07
CA ALA A 16 -1.80 -20.42 -21.53
C ALA A 16 -3.19 -20.72 -22.11
N THR A 17 -3.91 -21.70 -21.55
CA THR A 17 -5.25 -22.06 -22.03
C THR A 17 -6.27 -20.92 -21.95
N ARG A 18 -6.18 -20.07 -20.93
CA ARG A 18 -7.09 -18.92 -20.75
C ARG A 18 -6.54 -17.64 -21.38
N HIS A 19 -5.22 -17.46 -21.38
CA HIS A 19 -4.57 -16.17 -21.64
C HIS A 19 -3.63 -16.15 -22.87
N ALA A 20 -3.61 -17.18 -23.73
CA ALA A 20 -2.74 -17.22 -24.93
C ALA A 20 -2.89 -16.04 -25.92
N GLY A 21 -4.00 -15.30 -25.86
CA GLY A 21 -4.22 -14.08 -26.66
C GLY A 21 -4.52 -12.85 -25.82
N VAL A 22 -4.15 -12.87 -24.53
CA VAL A 22 -4.36 -11.74 -23.61
C VAL A 22 -3.09 -10.90 -23.56
N SER A 23 -3.27 -9.59 -23.68
CA SER A 23 -2.24 -8.58 -23.49
C SER A 23 -2.65 -7.62 -22.39
N LEU A 24 -1.66 -6.95 -21.80
CA LEU A 24 -1.88 -5.92 -20.81
C LEU A 24 -1.29 -4.60 -21.31
N GLU A 25 -2.17 -3.65 -21.58
CA GLU A 25 -1.80 -2.27 -21.84
C GLU A 25 -1.50 -1.56 -20.51
N GLY A 26 -0.36 -0.87 -20.45
CA GLY A 26 -0.01 -0.06 -19.29
C GLY A 26 -1.05 1.03 -19.05
N SER A 27 -1.38 1.26 -17.79
CA SER A 27 -2.30 2.31 -17.36
C SER A 27 -1.65 3.14 -16.26
N ASP A 28 -1.63 4.45 -16.44
CA ASP A 28 -1.24 5.41 -15.40
C ASP A 28 -2.40 5.73 -14.44
N SER A 29 -3.56 5.11 -14.65
CA SER A 29 -4.73 5.23 -13.78
C SER A 29 -4.70 4.23 -12.63
N TYR A 30 -4.87 4.75 -11.42
CA TYR A 30 -4.98 4.00 -10.16
C TYR A 30 -6.41 4.02 -9.60
N ALA A 31 -7.42 4.19 -10.47
CA ALA A 31 -8.82 4.34 -10.08
C ALA A 31 -9.37 3.17 -9.23
N PHE A 32 -8.82 1.96 -9.38
CA PHE A 32 -9.14 0.79 -8.56
C PHE A 32 -8.90 1.01 -7.05
N SER A 33 -8.07 1.99 -6.68
CA SER A 33 -7.73 2.32 -5.30
C SER A 33 -8.60 3.42 -4.68
N ALA A 34 -9.59 3.96 -5.41
CA ALA A 34 -10.35 5.14 -5.00
C ALA A 34 -11.03 4.98 -3.63
N ALA A 35 -11.52 3.78 -3.34
CA ALA A 35 -12.20 3.44 -2.09
C ALA A 35 -11.27 2.94 -0.97
N ILE A 36 -9.95 3.18 -1.06
CA ILE A 36 -8.98 2.66 -0.09
C ILE A 36 -8.34 3.80 0.69
N ASN A 37 -8.56 3.80 2.01
CA ASN A 37 -8.05 4.83 2.91
C ASN A 37 -6.71 4.49 3.56
N ALA A 38 -6.23 3.25 3.45
CA ALA A 38 -4.91 2.85 3.89
C ALA A 38 -4.42 1.62 3.14
N VAL A 39 -3.12 1.54 2.87
CA VAL A 39 -2.50 0.40 2.18
C VAL A 39 -1.29 -0.13 2.93
N PRO A 40 -1.04 -1.45 2.93
CA PRO A 40 0.19 -2.03 3.47
C PRO A 40 1.44 -1.43 2.82
N LEU A 41 2.49 -1.27 3.60
CA LEU A 41 3.79 -0.77 3.16
C LEU A 41 4.89 -1.70 3.63
N MET A 42 5.79 -2.11 2.73
CA MET A 42 6.94 -2.93 3.13
C MET A 42 8.00 -2.05 3.79
N ALA A 43 8.73 -2.62 4.75
CA ALA A 43 9.79 -1.91 5.50
C ALA A 43 10.82 -1.25 4.57
N VAL A 44 11.20 -1.94 3.48
CA VAL A 44 12.15 -1.43 2.47
C VAL A 44 11.66 -0.17 1.73
N GLU A 45 10.35 0.12 1.78
CA GLU A 45 9.77 1.28 1.10
C GLU A 45 9.86 2.56 1.94
N PHE A 46 10.16 2.46 3.24
CA PHE A 46 10.14 3.59 4.18
C PHE A 46 10.99 4.78 3.71
N PRO A 47 12.24 4.62 3.21
CA PRO A 47 13.06 5.76 2.81
C PRO A 47 12.42 6.64 1.73
N ARG A 48 11.63 6.05 0.82
CA ARG A 48 10.91 6.79 -0.22
C ARG A 48 9.52 7.23 0.25
N ALA A 49 8.78 6.33 0.89
CA ALA A 49 7.39 6.59 1.26
C ALA A 49 7.25 7.65 2.37
N THR A 50 8.12 7.63 3.38
CA THR A 50 7.99 8.53 4.55
C THR A 50 8.26 10.00 4.23
N ALA A 51 8.78 10.30 3.04
CA ALA A 51 8.92 11.67 2.55
C ALA A 51 7.57 12.37 2.37
N GLU A 52 6.54 11.64 1.93
CA GLU A 52 5.24 12.19 1.52
C GLU A 52 4.05 11.61 2.30
N TYR A 53 4.17 10.38 2.81
CA TYR A 53 3.07 9.67 3.46
C TYR A 53 3.20 9.69 4.98
N ALA A 54 2.04 9.72 5.67
CA ALA A 54 1.99 9.31 7.06
C ALA A 54 2.02 7.78 7.10
N VAL A 55 3.09 7.22 7.67
CA VAL A 55 3.24 5.78 7.89
C VAL A 55 2.90 5.49 9.33
N VAL A 56 2.04 4.50 9.55
CA VAL A 56 1.63 4.03 10.89
C VAL A 56 1.59 2.52 10.92
N PHE A 57 1.39 1.92 12.09
CA PHE A 57 1.26 0.48 12.22
C PHE A 57 -0.18 0.09 12.50
N ALA A 58 -0.72 -0.85 11.71
CA ALA A 58 -2.05 -1.40 11.90
C ALA A 58 -1.95 -2.88 12.30
N ALA A 59 -2.70 -3.26 13.33
CA ALA A 59 -2.86 -4.65 13.70
C ALA A 59 -3.82 -5.36 12.73
N ASP A 60 -3.55 -6.63 12.43
CA ASP A 60 -4.43 -7.54 11.70
C ASP A 60 -4.32 -8.93 12.34
N GLY A 61 -5.27 -9.24 13.23
CA GLY A 61 -5.13 -10.36 14.16
C GLY A 61 -3.88 -10.18 15.02
N ASP A 62 -2.98 -11.17 15.00
CA ASP A 62 -1.72 -11.13 15.74
C ASP A 62 -0.60 -10.39 15.02
N GLU A 63 -0.77 -10.12 13.72
CA GLU A 63 0.21 -9.47 12.89
C GLU A 63 0.13 -7.95 13.00
N LEU A 64 1.27 -7.33 12.78
CA LEU A 64 1.43 -5.90 12.88
C LEU A 64 2.22 -5.44 11.67
N MET A 65 1.58 -4.62 10.83
CA MET A 65 2.14 -4.21 9.56
C MET A 65 2.17 -2.70 9.44
N PRO A 66 3.23 -2.13 8.86
CA PRO A 66 3.21 -0.75 8.42
C PRO A 66 2.11 -0.53 7.37
N VAL A 67 1.45 0.61 7.45
CA VAL A 67 0.46 1.07 6.50
C VAL A 67 0.67 2.56 6.19
N VAL A 68 0.45 2.93 4.94
CA VAL A 68 0.33 4.32 4.52
C VAL A 68 -1.12 4.76 4.69
N ILE A 69 -1.32 5.92 5.30
CA ILE A 69 -2.63 6.57 5.37
C ILE A 69 -2.89 7.36 4.09
N LEU A 70 -3.96 6.99 3.39
CA LEU A 70 -4.42 7.61 2.15
C LEU A 70 -5.67 8.49 2.35
N GLY A 71 -6.44 8.26 3.41
CA GLY A 71 -7.67 8.98 3.69
C GLY A 71 -7.99 9.05 5.18
N ILE A 72 -8.88 9.98 5.55
CA ILE A 72 -9.38 10.10 6.93
C ILE A 72 -10.74 9.42 7.06
N ARG A 73 -11.57 9.53 6.01
CA ARG A 73 -12.85 8.82 5.92
C ARG A 73 -12.62 7.38 5.45
N ASN A 74 -13.61 6.53 5.66
CA ASN A 74 -13.66 5.26 4.95
C ASN A 74 -13.89 5.53 3.45
N GLU A 75 -13.48 4.59 2.60
CA GLU A 75 -13.74 4.64 1.16
C GLU A 75 -13.21 5.91 0.48
N GLN A 76 -12.02 6.36 0.90
CA GLN A 76 -11.44 7.61 0.43
C GLN A 76 -9.93 7.48 0.21
N ASN A 77 -9.47 7.84 -1.00
CA ASN A 77 -8.06 8.02 -1.31
C ASN A 77 -7.76 9.48 -1.72
N LEU A 78 -7.13 10.24 -0.82
CA LEU A 78 -6.75 11.66 -1.04
C LEU A 78 -5.47 11.83 -1.88
N TYR A 79 -4.81 10.73 -2.23
CA TYR A 79 -3.65 10.70 -3.12
C TYR A 79 -4.02 10.29 -4.53
N LEU A 80 -5.31 10.15 -4.83
CA LEU A 80 -5.82 9.89 -6.16
C LEU A 80 -6.49 11.16 -6.71
N ALA A 81 -6.17 11.52 -7.94
CA ALA A 81 -6.86 12.60 -8.64
C ALA A 81 -8.14 12.10 -9.33
N PRO A 82 -9.06 13.01 -9.69
CA PRO A 82 -10.32 12.64 -10.36
C PRO A 82 -10.14 11.91 -11.70
N ASP A 83 -9.03 12.14 -12.41
CA ASP A 83 -8.67 11.46 -13.66
C ASP A 83 -7.94 10.11 -13.44
N GLY A 84 -7.73 9.73 -12.18
CA GLY A 84 -7.07 8.48 -11.79
C GLY A 84 -5.55 8.58 -11.61
N HIS A 85 -4.92 9.74 -11.83
CA HIS A 85 -3.47 9.86 -11.59
C HIS A 85 -3.14 9.84 -10.10
N TRP A 86 -1.99 9.27 -9.76
CA TRP A 86 -1.49 9.27 -8.38
C TRP A 86 -0.79 10.60 -8.06
N LYS A 87 -1.19 11.25 -6.96
CA LYS A 87 -0.74 12.57 -6.52
C LYS A 87 0.40 12.50 -5.49
N ALA A 88 1.47 11.79 -5.81
CA ALA A 88 2.72 11.71 -5.03
C ALA A 88 3.82 11.06 -5.87
N ASP A 89 5.09 11.29 -5.53
CA ASP A 89 6.23 10.80 -6.31
C ASP A 89 6.49 9.30 -6.08
N TYR A 90 6.15 8.78 -4.90
CA TYR A 90 6.30 7.36 -4.58
C TYR A 90 4.96 6.62 -4.57
N ILE A 91 4.84 5.52 -5.32
CA ILE A 91 3.64 4.67 -5.31
C ILE A 91 3.93 3.37 -4.53
N PRO A 92 3.19 3.06 -3.46
CA PRO A 92 3.40 1.83 -2.68
C PRO A 92 3.41 0.57 -3.53
N ALA A 93 4.31 -0.37 -3.22
CA ALA A 93 4.43 -1.62 -4.00
C ALA A 93 3.13 -2.44 -3.99
N PHE A 94 2.34 -2.33 -2.91
CA PHE A 94 1.01 -2.92 -2.82
C PHE A 94 0.05 -2.44 -3.92
N ILE A 95 0.13 -1.16 -4.30
CA ILE A 95 -0.65 -0.55 -5.39
C ILE A 95 -0.06 -0.98 -6.75
N ARG A 96 1.26 -0.87 -6.92
CA ARG A 96 1.96 -1.17 -8.19
C ARG A 96 1.85 -2.61 -8.66
N ARG A 97 1.52 -3.55 -7.77
CA ARG A 97 1.41 -4.97 -8.12
C ARG A 97 0.12 -5.30 -8.90
N TYR A 98 -0.93 -4.47 -8.78
CA TYR A 98 -2.16 -4.64 -9.53
C TYR A 98 -1.88 -4.55 -11.05
N PRO A 99 -2.41 -5.44 -11.90
CA PRO A 99 -3.48 -6.40 -11.61
C PRO A 99 -3.02 -7.81 -11.19
N PHE A 100 -1.75 -8.01 -10.86
CA PHE A 100 -1.22 -9.34 -10.55
C PHE A 100 -1.04 -9.60 -9.05
N VAL A 101 -1.32 -10.83 -8.64
CA VAL A 101 -1.13 -11.26 -7.25
C VAL A 101 -0.71 -12.72 -7.19
N PHE A 102 0.05 -13.08 -6.16
CA PHE A 102 0.21 -14.49 -5.81
C PHE A 102 -0.92 -14.94 -4.91
N ALA A 103 -1.61 -16.00 -5.32
CA ALA A 103 -2.53 -16.74 -4.48
C ALA A 103 -1.85 -18.03 -4.00
N SER A 104 -1.97 -18.34 -2.71
CA SER A 104 -1.54 -19.64 -2.19
C SER A 104 -2.38 -20.75 -2.82
N THR A 105 -1.73 -21.82 -3.26
CA THR A 105 -2.41 -23.03 -3.71
C THR A 105 -3.15 -23.71 -2.56
N ALA A 106 -4.11 -24.58 -2.87
CA ALA A 106 -4.93 -25.28 -1.87
C ALA A 106 -4.11 -26.11 -0.88
N ASP A 107 -2.90 -26.53 -1.25
CA ASP A 107 -1.96 -27.26 -0.39
C ASP A 107 -1.05 -26.34 0.44
N GLY A 108 -1.11 -25.01 0.24
CA GLY A 108 -0.33 -23.99 0.93
C GLY A 108 1.16 -24.01 0.62
N LYS A 109 1.63 -24.83 -0.33
CA LYS A 109 3.06 -25.05 -0.60
C LYS A 109 3.59 -24.30 -1.80
N SER A 110 2.71 -23.83 -2.69
CA SER A 110 3.10 -23.09 -3.88
C SER A 110 2.29 -21.80 -4.04
N LEU A 111 2.86 -20.87 -4.78
CA LEU A 111 2.22 -19.62 -5.15
C LEU A 111 1.85 -19.69 -6.63
N THR A 112 0.58 -19.41 -6.93
CA THR A 112 0.07 -19.30 -8.29
C THR A 112 -0.03 -17.84 -8.67
N LEU A 113 0.52 -17.48 -9.83
CA LEU A 113 0.30 -16.16 -10.42
C LEU A 113 -1.17 -16.03 -10.83
N CYS A 114 -1.85 -15.05 -10.28
CA CYS A 114 -3.20 -14.68 -10.66
C CYS A 114 -3.21 -13.26 -11.25
N ILE A 115 -4.17 -13.00 -12.14
CA ILE A 115 -4.45 -11.69 -12.72
C ILE A 115 -5.90 -11.34 -12.45
N ASP A 116 -6.17 -10.07 -12.15
CA ASP A 116 -7.53 -9.52 -12.20
C ASP A 116 -7.89 -9.15 -13.63
N GLU A 117 -8.77 -9.95 -14.25
CA GLU A 117 -9.19 -9.73 -15.63
C GLU A 117 -10.11 -8.50 -15.79
N SER A 118 -10.62 -7.92 -14.69
CA SER A 118 -11.43 -6.68 -14.77
C SER A 118 -10.58 -5.42 -14.95
N HIS A 119 -9.25 -5.52 -14.84
CA HIS A 119 -8.36 -4.39 -15.07
C HIS A 119 -8.52 -3.84 -16.51
N PRO A 120 -8.74 -2.52 -16.69
CA PRO A 120 -9.11 -1.94 -17.99
C PRO A 120 -8.07 -2.11 -19.10
N GLY A 121 -6.79 -2.25 -18.73
CA GLY A 121 -5.70 -2.57 -19.66
C GLY A 121 -5.67 -4.01 -20.16
N VAL A 122 -6.39 -4.95 -19.52
CA VAL A 122 -6.45 -6.36 -19.95
C VAL A 122 -7.30 -6.44 -21.22
N ASN A 123 -6.70 -6.90 -22.32
CA ASN A 123 -7.35 -6.91 -23.62
C ASN A 123 -6.96 -8.13 -24.47
N ARG A 124 -7.73 -8.40 -25.53
CA ARG A 124 -7.42 -9.41 -26.57
C ARG A 124 -7.12 -8.79 -27.93
N GLU A 125 -6.91 -7.48 -27.97
CA GLU A 125 -6.62 -6.70 -29.18
C GLU A 125 -5.12 -6.67 -29.48
N GLY A 126 -4.30 -7.22 -28.58
CA GLY A 126 -2.84 -7.21 -28.70
C GLY A 126 -2.19 -5.89 -28.28
N ARG A 127 -2.91 -5.04 -27.53
CA ARG A 127 -2.37 -3.77 -27.03
C ARG A 127 -1.50 -4.00 -25.80
N GLY A 128 -0.31 -3.42 -25.80
CA GLY A 128 0.66 -3.53 -24.71
C GLY A 128 1.46 -4.83 -24.74
N ASP A 129 1.73 -5.37 -23.54
CA ASP A 129 2.57 -6.55 -23.38
C ASP A 129 1.72 -7.83 -23.40
N ALA A 130 1.98 -8.72 -24.37
CA ALA A 130 1.35 -10.03 -24.42
C ALA A 130 1.77 -10.89 -23.21
N LEU A 131 0.85 -11.67 -22.65
CA LEU A 131 1.17 -12.57 -21.53
C LEU A 131 1.84 -13.87 -21.98
N PHE A 132 1.48 -14.36 -23.17
CA PHE A 132 2.05 -15.57 -23.76
C PHE A 132 2.50 -15.29 -25.20
N GLY A 133 3.60 -15.91 -25.60
CA GLY A 133 4.07 -15.89 -26.99
C GLY A 133 3.39 -16.94 -27.85
N ASP A 134 3.66 -16.90 -29.16
CA ASP A 134 3.11 -17.86 -30.14
C ASP A 134 3.52 -19.32 -29.86
N ASP A 135 4.61 -19.54 -29.11
CA ASP A 135 5.06 -20.87 -28.68
C ASP A 135 4.32 -21.39 -27.43
N GLY A 136 3.34 -20.64 -26.94
CA GLY A 136 2.52 -20.96 -25.76
C GLY A 136 3.23 -20.75 -24.42
N LYS A 137 4.42 -20.13 -24.41
CA LYS A 137 5.17 -19.85 -23.17
C LYS A 137 4.93 -18.42 -22.67
N PRO A 138 5.10 -18.18 -21.35
CA PRO A 138 5.09 -16.83 -20.81
C PRO A 138 6.10 -15.93 -21.52
N THR A 139 5.73 -14.67 -21.72
CA THR A 139 6.64 -13.67 -22.31
C THR A 139 7.62 -13.11 -21.25
N PRO A 140 8.69 -12.41 -21.68
CA PRO A 140 9.57 -11.69 -20.74
C PRO A 140 8.84 -10.69 -19.83
N TYR A 141 7.66 -10.21 -20.23
CA TYR A 141 6.82 -9.38 -19.38
C TYR A 141 6.32 -10.16 -18.16
N VAL A 142 5.79 -11.36 -18.36
CA VAL A 142 5.32 -12.22 -17.26
C VAL A 142 6.48 -12.61 -16.34
N ASP A 143 7.68 -12.85 -16.88
CA ASP A 143 8.86 -13.13 -16.05
C ASP A 143 9.20 -11.97 -15.11
N LYS A 144 9.14 -10.71 -15.60
CA LYS A 144 9.33 -9.51 -14.76
C LYS A 144 8.26 -9.37 -13.69
N VAL A 145 7.00 -9.66 -14.03
CA VAL A 145 5.88 -9.66 -13.06
C VAL A 145 6.14 -10.71 -11.96
N LEU A 146 6.57 -11.91 -12.34
CA LEU A 146 6.90 -12.98 -11.40
C LEU A 146 8.06 -12.60 -10.48
N GLU A 147 9.12 -11.98 -11.01
CA GLU A 147 10.26 -11.48 -10.23
C GLU A 147 9.81 -10.43 -9.22
N PHE A 148 9.07 -9.41 -9.67
CA PHE A 148 8.55 -8.37 -8.80
C PHE A 148 7.67 -8.92 -7.67
N LEU A 149 6.77 -9.87 -7.96
CA LEU A 149 5.90 -10.46 -6.94
C LEU A 149 6.67 -11.36 -5.96
N LYS A 150 7.73 -12.04 -6.40
CA LYS A 150 8.61 -12.83 -5.51
C LYS A 150 9.34 -11.91 -4.54
N ASP A 151 9.90 -10.81 -5.05
CA ASP A 151 10.55 -9.80 -4.25
C ASP A 151 9.57 -9.18 -3.25
N TYR A 152 8.37 -8.81 -3.71
CA TYR A 152 7.31 -8.30 -2.84
C TYR A 152 6.99 -9.28 -1.70
N GLN A 153 6.83 -10.58 -1.98
CA GLN A 153 6.57 -11.59 -0.96
C GLN A 153 7.74 -11.72 0.04
N ALA A 154 8.98 -11.70 -0.44
CA ALA A 154 10.14 -11.73 0.44
C ALA A 154 10.21 -10.50 1.36
N GLN A 155 9.91 -9.31 0.84
CA GLN A 155 9.84 -8.09 1.63
C GLN A 155 8.66 -8.08 2.60
N PHE A 156 7.55 -8.69 2.23
CA PHE A 156 6.40 -8.89 3.12
C PHE A 156 6.78 -9.70 4.36
N GLU A 157 7.47 -10.83 4.18
CA GLU A 157 7.93 -11.64 5.31
C GLU A 157 8.94 -10.91 6.20
N ARG A 158 9.90 -10.17 5.62
CA ARG A 158 10.82 -9.31 6.39
C ARG A 158 10.08 -8.25 7.19
N THR A 159 9.06 -7.65 6.58
CA THR A 159 8.23 -6.63 7.24
C THR A 159 7.40 -7.23 8.38
N ARG A 160 6.88 -8.46 8.23
CA ARG A 160 6.21 -9.19 9.32
C ARG A 160 7.15 -9.46 10.49
N VAL A 161 8.40 -9.86 10.23
CA VAL A 161 9.42 -10.04 11.28
C VAL A 161 9.68 -8.72 12.02
N PHE A 162 9.86 -7.62 11.28
CA PHE A 162 10.04 -6.29 11.86
C PHE A 162 8.85 -5.90 12.75
N GLY A 163 7.62 -6.06 12.26
CA GLY A 163 6.41 -5.78 13.03
C GLY A 163 6.30 -6.60 14.33
N ARG A 164 6.62 -7.90 14.28
CA ARG A 164 6.70 -8.75 15.48
C ARG A 164 7.74 -8.22 16.46
N ARG A 165 8.93 -7.86 15.99
CA ARG A 165 9.99 -7.30 16.84
C ARG A 165 9.55 -6.02 17.56
N LEU A 166 8.80 -5.13 16.90
CA LEU A 166 8.26 -3.92 17.55
C LEU A 166 7.22 -4.24 18.63
N LYS A 167 6.40 -5.27 18.39
CA LYS A 167 5.44 -5.78 19.37
C LYS A 167 6.16 -6.36 20.59
N ASP A 168 7.17 -7.20 20.37
CA ASP A 168 7.94 -7.87 21.43
C ASP A 168 8.73 -6.88 22.31
N LEU A 169 9.27 -5.83 21.69
CA LEU A 169 9.93 -4.72 22.40
C LEU A 169 8.94 -3.75 23.07
N GLY A 170 7.64 -3.93 22.87
CA GLY A 170 6.59 -3.08 23.43
C GLY A 170 6.64 -1.63 22.94
N LEU A 171 7.26 -1.36 21.78
CA LEU A 171 7.61 -0.01 21.32
C LEU A 171 6.43 0.84 20.86
N LEU A 172 5.30 0.21 20.59
CA LEU A 172 4.16 0.87 19.97
C LEU A 172 3.11 1.29 20.99
N GLU A 173 2.40 2.37 20.69
CA GLU A 173 1.28 2.87 21.46
C GLU A 173 0.12 3.26 20.54
N PRO A 174 -1.15 3.05 20.96
CA PRO A 174 -2.30 3.50 20.20
C PRO A 174 -2.27 5.02 20.01
N MET A 175 -2.63 5.47 18.81
CA MET A 175 -2.76 6.90 18.51
C MET A 175 -4.07 7.17 17.77
N GLN A 176 -4.55 8.41 17.88
CA GLN A 176 -5.63 8.93 17.06
C GLN A 176 -5.18 10.23 16.39
N ALA A 177 -5.55 10.41 15.13
CA ALA A 177 -5.40 11.67 14.43
C ALA A 177 -6.78 12.34 14.32
N THR A 178 -6.88 13.61 14.70
CA THR A 178 -8.12 14.39 14.59
C THR A 178 -7.91 15.53 13.63
N VAL A 179 -8.83 15.67 12.67
CA VAL A 179 -8.86 16.76 11.71
C VAL A 179 -10.15 17.55 11.90
N SER A 180 -10.02 18.87 11.98
CA SER A 180 -11.17 19.77 11.97
C SER A 180 -11.33 20.34 10.56
N THR A 181 -12.52 20.21 9.98
CA THR A 181 -12.84 20.79 8.67
C THR A 181 -13.10 22.30 8.81
N PRO A 182 -13.06 23.07 7.70
CA PRO A 182 -13.39 24.50 7.74
C PRO A 182 -14.80 24.80 8.26
N LYS A 183 -15.73 23.84 8.11
CA LYS A 183 -17.11 23.93 8.62
C LYS A 183 -17.23 23.57 10.12
N GLY A 184 -16.12 23.28 10.80
CA GLY A 184 -16.09 22.93 12.22
C GLY A 184 -16.37 21.46 12.54
N GLU A 185 -16.59 20.61 11.53
CA GLU A 185 -16.74 19.16 11.73
C GLU A 185 -15.41 18.54 12.17
N LYS A 186 -15.44 17.64 13.15
CA LYS A 186 -14.26 16.91 13.61
C LYS A 186 -14.31 15.48 13.09
N LEU A 187 -13.36 15.14 12.22
CA LEU A 187 -13.11 13.78 11.76
C LEU A 187 -11.98 13.18 12.58
N SER A 188 -12.03 11.88 12.83
CA SER A 188 -10.99 11.18 13.59
C SER A 188 -10.62 9.86 12.92
N LEU A 189 -9.33 9.67 12.70
CA LEU A 189 -8.76 8.39 12.31
C LEU A 189 -8.23 7.69 13.57
N ARG A 190 -8.62 6.42 13.76
CA ARG A 190 -8.27 5.57 14.91
C ARG A 190 -7.84 4.20 14.42
N GLY A 191 -7.49 3.30 15.33
CA GLY A 191 -7.19 1.90 15.01
C GLY A 191 -5.78 1.66 14.50
N PHE A 192 -4.87 2.63 14.68
CA PHE A 192 -3.46 2.49 14.38
C PHE A 192 -2.59 2.77 15.60
N MET A 193 -1.34 2.37 15.50
CA MET A 193 -0.32 2.55 16.52
C MET A 193 0.90 3.26 15.93
N VAL A 194 1.65 3.94 16.80
CA VAL A 194 2.89 4.63 16.46
C VAL A 194 3.97 4.25 17.45
N VAL A 195 5.24 4.43 17.07
CA VAL A 195 6.37 4.26 17.98
C VAL A 195 6.32 5.33 19.06
N GLY A 196 6.28 4.91 20.33
CA GLY A 196 6.37 5.81 21.47
C GLY A 196 7.81 6.29 21.65
N ARG A 197 8.05 7.61 21.60
CA ARG A 197 9.40 8.18 21.74
C ARG A 197 10.06 7.85 23.08
N ASP A 198 9.28 7.84 24.15
CA ASP A 198 9.78 7.47 25.48
C ASP A 198 10.16 5.99 25.55
N LYS A 199 9.37 5.12 24.93
CA LYS A 199 9.66 3.69 24.85
C LYS A 199 10.95 3.40 24.07
N LEU A 200 11.15 4.11 22.95
CA LEU A 200 12.37 4.03 22.16
C LEU A 200 13.60 4.49 22.97
N ARG A 201 13.47 5.59 23.72
CA ARG A 201 14.54 6.10 24.60
C ARG A 201 14.86 5.18 25.78
N ALA A 202 13.89 4.41 26.25
CA ALA A 202 14.03 3.49 27.37
C ALA A 202 14.68 2.15 26.99
N LEU A 203 14.94 1.89 25.69
CA LEU A 203 15.63 0.68 25.26
C LEU A 203 17.05 0.60 25.81
N SER A 204 17.50 -0.62 26.12
CA SER A 204 18.88 -0.87 26.51
C SER A 204 19.85 -0.56 25.36
N GLY A 205 21.10 -0.25 25.70
CA GLY A 205 22.15 -0.02 24.70
C GLY A 205 22.38 -1.23 23.79
N GLU A 206 22.22 -2.46 24.33
CA GLU A 206 22.31 -3.69 23.54
C GLU A 206 21.20 -3.79 22.51
N THR A 207 19.93 -3.57 22.91
CA THR A 207 18.80 -3.59 21.99
C THR A 207 18.94 -2.52 20.91
N LEU A 208 19.36 -1.31 21.28
CA LEU A 208 19.64 -0.24 20.31
C LEU A 208 20.75 -0.65 19.32
N GLN A 209 21.84 -1.25 19.80
CA GLN A 209 22.90 -1.75 18.91
C GLN A 209 22.37 -2.82 17.94
N GLN A 210 21.49 -3.71 18.38
CA GLN A 210 20.89 -4.71 17.52
C GLN A 210 19.99 -4.07 16.44
N LEU A 211 19.18 -3.07 16.81
CA LEU A 211 18.33 -2.32 15.86
C LEU A 211 19.14 -1.53 14.84
N VAL A 212 20.32 -1.02 15.22
CA VAL A 212 21.25 -0.38 14.28
C VAL A 212 21.82 -1.40 13.30
N LYS A 213 22.27 -2.56 13.79
CA LYS A 213 22.86 -3.61 12.94
C LYS A 213 21.86 -4.21 11.94
N SER A 214 20.57 -4.14 12.21
CA SER A 214 19.50 -4.59 11.32
C SER A 214 18.88 -3.46 10.48
N ASP A 215 19.42 -2.24 10.54
CA ASP A 215 18.86 -1.01 9.93
C ASP A 215 17.44 -0.64 10.40
N GLU A 216 16.88 -1.36 11.37
CA GLU A 216 15.53 -1.15 11.88
C GLU A 216 15.42 0.14 12.68
N LEU A 217 16.50 0.60 13.32
CA LEU A 217 16.49 1.89 14.03
C LEU A 217 16.23 3.05 13.06
N GLU A 218 16.78 3.01 11.85
CA GLU A 218 16.52 4.00 10.81
C GLU A 218 15.03 4.03 10.45
N LEU A 219 14.43 2.85 10.24
CA LEU A 219 13.01 2.71 9.92
C LEU A 219 12.11 3.33 11.01
N LEU A 220 12.47 3.19 12.28
CA LEU A 220 11.73 3.79 13.40
C LEU A 220 11.78 5.33 13.36
N TYR A 221 12.93 5.91 13.03
CA TYR A 221 13.05 7.36 12.91
C TYR A 221 12.35 7.90 11.65
N LEU A 222 12.41 7.17 10.53
CA LEU A 222 11.65 7.50 9.31
C LEU A 222 10.14 7.47 9.59
N HIS A 223 9.65 6.44 10.29
CA HIS A 223 8.26 6.37 10.78
C HIS A 223 7.90 7.62 11.61
N LEU A 224 8.71 7.94 12.63
CA LEU A 224 8.46 9.10 13.50
C LEU A 224 8.44 10.42 12.73
N ALA A 225 9.35 10.59 11.75
CA ALA A 225 9.38 11.76 10.89
C ALA A 225 8.15 11.84 9.98
N SER A 226 7.68 10.70 9.48
CA SER A 226 6.51 10.59 8.60
C SER A 226 5.22 11.09 9.24
N LEU A 227 5.11 11.06 10.57
CA LEU A 227 3.90 11.50 11.29
C LEU A 227 3.55 12.97 11.01
N ARG A 228 4.52 13.80 10.61
CA ARG A 228 4.25 15.19 10.17
C ARG A 228 3.32 15.24 8.95
N ASN A 229 3.31 14.20 8.13
CA ASN A 229 2.54 14.11 6.89
C ASN A 229 1.04 13.89 7.15
N PHE A 230 0.61 13.70 8.42
CA PHE A 230 -0.80 13.87 8.77
C PHE A 230 -1.31 15.28 8.46
N ASN A 231 -0.44 16.30 8.47
CA ASN A 231 -0.78 17.63 7.97
C ASN A 231 -1.07 17.61 6.47
N THR A 232 -0.27 16.91 5.67
CA THR A 232 -0.51 16.74 4.22
C THR A 232 -1.86 16.06 3.95
N VAL A 233 -2.19 14.99 4.70
CA VAL A 233 -3.49 14.31 4.59
C VAL A 233 -4.63 15.27 4.93
N LYS A 234 -4.49 16.04 6.01
CA LYS A 234 -5.44 17.08 6.41
C LYS A 234 -5.62 18.14 5.32
N ASP A 235 -4.53 18.67 4.78
CA ASP A 235 -4.56 19.73 3.77
C ASP A 235 -5.21 19.25 2.47
N ARG A 236 -4.94 17.99 2.07
CA ARG A 236 -5.62 17.34 0.93
C ARG A 236 -7.12 17.20 1.15
N LEU A 237 -7.55 16.77 2.34
CA LEU A 237 -8.97 16.68 2.69
C LEU A 237 -9.65 18.06 2.64
N VAL A 238 -9.00 19.10 3.16
CA VAL A 238 -9.54 20.47 3.12
C VAL A 238 -9.68 20.93 1.67
N GLY A 239 -8.70 20.63 0.81
CA GLY A 239 -8.77 20.91 -0.62
C GLY A 239 -9.98 20.26 -1.28
N THR A 240 -10.23 18.97 -1.05
CA THR A 240 -11.39 18.27 -1.65
C THR A 240 -12.73 18.86 -1.20
N LEU A 241 -12.83 19.34 0.05
CA LEU A 241 -14.05 19.96 0.57
C LEU A 241 -14.33 21.35 -0.01
N ALA A 242 -13.30 22.08 -0.44
CA ALA A 242 -13.45 23.35 -1.14
C ALA A 242 -13.96 23.14 -2.57
N ASP A 243 -13.48 22.11 -3.25
CA ASP A 243 -13.91 21.74 -4.61
C ASP A 243 -15.37 21.22 -4.65
N GLU A 244 -15.86 20.63 -3.56
CA GLU A 244 -17.25 20.16 -3.41
C GLU A 244 -18.28 21.29 -3.19
N GLN A 245 -17.85 22.54 -2.94
CA GLN A 245 -18.79 23.67 -2.85
C GLN A 245 -19.13 24.17 -4.25
N PRO A 246 -20.41 24.18 -4.68
CA PRO A 246 -20.78 24.86 -5.91
C PRO A 246 -20.40 26.33 -5.80
N ALA A 247 -20.03 26.95 -6.91
CA ALA A 247 -19.95 28.41 -7.07
C ALA A 247 -21.35 29.03 -6.90
N ALA A 248 -21.90 28.97 -5.69
CA ALA A 248 -23.07 29.72 -5.27
C ALA A 248 -22.57 31.07 -4.77
N ASP A 249 -22.09 31.90 -5.70
CA ASP A 249 -21.95 33.36 -5.59
C ASP A 249 -21.45 33.90 -6.94
N ALA A 250 -22.26 33.73 -7.97
CA ALA A 250 -22.25 34.58 -9.15
C ALA A 250 -23.69 35.04 -9.38
N SER A 251 -24.10 36.01 -8.56
CA SER A 251 -25.28 36.84 -8.81
C SER A 251 -24.97 37.93 -9.82
#